data_AF-A0AB40A8G1-F1
#
_entry.id   AF-A0AB40A8G1-F1
#
_cell.length_a   1.000
_cell.length_b   1.000
_cell.length_c   1.000
_cell.angle_alpha   90.00
_cell.angle_beta   90.00
_cell.angle_gamma   90.00
#
_symmetry.space_group_name_H-M   'P 1'
#
loop_
_entity.id
_entity.type
_entity.pdbx_description
1 polymer ?
#
loop_
_entity_poly.entity_id
_entity_poly.type
_entity_poly.pdbx_seq_one_letter_code
_entity_poly.pdbx_strand_id
1 'polypeptide(L)'
;MRFLCIFITGHVLIALTLAAPTKDDLTQDTPYIRELLRQAKTAEIESFMDQKADPCQNFYSFSCGNYARINSASSMQVLATGIFETLNNGLNRKVLKMLNTYDTNDTPEDIQVKHFYESCLRIKELNSTYTEKLKRLIAEFGTMPVLEGSSWQEEDFDWLGTIARIAHQYGKTIIIGAEVFKDIASNQRNRIYVGEQDFPLEERSMYLNNETLIYRTKYLNVIQNILQRFLAVEEELAKQTAKELLDFEVDLVTEEFADLNLQSSENVRQKRLLGAKQMREILHKPAKPFDLGSKLSYSPANILIENIIKVPVALLQPFYIWSDVYPNAIMFATLAYLIGHELIHGFDDNKRKFDGNGNSNDWWDKRSSNNFLKRRECFTKQYGRYVYDGIQLKESTSQSENIADNAGMRLAYTAYRKWYESQTKKDLAKETLPNLRYTAKQLFFISFAQIWCNDVHPKVKALQVSVDQHMPGKFRIIGPLSNFDEFSKEFNCPSGSMNPREKCVLY
;
A
#
# COMPACT_ATOMS: atom_id res chain seq x y z
N MET A 1 16.12 -29.79 56.62
CA MET A 1 16.22 -28.64 55.69
C MET A 1 16.11 -29.02 54.21
N ARG A 2 16.88 -29.98 53.66
CA ARG A 2 16.77 -30.39 52.24
C ARG A 2 15.36 -30.83 51.80
N PHE A 3 14.69 -31.68 52.59
CA PHE A 3 13.33 -32.13 52.28
C PHE A 3 12.30 -31.00 52.32
N LEU A 4 12.41 -30.05 53.25
CA LEU A 4 11.52 -28.89 53.33
C LEU A 4 11.70 -27.96 52.12
N CYS A 5 12.95 -27.77 51.67
CA CYS A 5 13.26 -27.00 50.48
C CYS A 5 12.67 -27.65 49.22
N ILE A 6 12.85 -28.96 49.04
CA ILE A 6 12.26 -29.73 47.91
C ILE A 6 10.73 -29.67 47.93
N PHE A 7 10.12 -29.78 49.12
CA PHE A 7 8.67 -29.73 49.28
C PHE A 7 8.12 -28.34 48.91
N ILE A 8 8.76 -27.26 49.38
CA ILE A 8 8.37 -25.88 49.08
C ILE A 8 8.59 -25.58 47.60
N THR A 9 9.75 -25.93 47.02
CA THR A 9 10.01 -25.72 45.59
C THR A 9 9.07 -26.54 44.72
N GLY A 10 8.73 -27.77 45.13
CA GLY A 10 7.77 -28.62 44.44
C GLY A 10 6.36 -28.04 44.47
N HIS A 11 5.90 -27.51 45.61
CA HIS A 11 4.59 -26.87 45.70
C HIS A 11 4.52 -25.56 44.93
N VAL A 12 5.62 -24.78 44.89
CA VAL A 12 5.71 -23.57 44.07
C VAL A 12 5.69 -23.91 42.58
N LEU A 13 6.43 -24.94 42.14
CA LEU A 13 6.39 -25.41 40.75
C LEU A 13 5.01 -25.94 40.36
N ILE A 14 4.37 -26.74 41.21
CA ILE A 14 3.02 -27.26 40.98
C ILE A 14 2.00 -26.11 40.94
N ALA A 15 2.09 -25.14 41.84
CA ALA A 15 1.25 -23.95 41.83
C ALA A 15 1.48 -23.10 40.57
N LEU A 16 2.72 -22.97 40.09
CA LEU A 16 3.04 -22.25 38.85
C LEU A 16 2.54 -22.99 37.60
N THR A 17 2.56 -24.33 37.58
CA THR A 17 2.02 -25.12 36.47
C THR A 17 0.50 -25.17 36.47
N LEU A 18 -0.14 -25.13 37.64
CA LEU A 18 -1.60 -25.06 37.77
C LEU A 18 -2.15 -23.64 37.54
N ALA A 19 -1.32 -22.60 37.76
CA ALA A 19 -1.62 -21.21 37.45
C ALA A 19 -1.19 -20.80 36.02
N ALA A 20 -0.55 -21.71 35.28
CA ALA A 20 -0.24 -21.46 33.88
C ALA A 20 -1.56 -21.43 33.08
N PRO A 21 -1.91 -20.31 32.43
CA PRO A 21 -3.17 -20.19 31.73
C PRO A 21 -3.27 -21.24 30.61
N THR A 22 -4.43 -21.87 30.50
CA THR A 22 -4.73 -22.76 29.38
C THR A 22 -4.93 -21.94 28.09
N LYS A 23 -4.91 -22.60 26.93
CA LYS A 23 -5.14 -21.95 25.64
C LYS A 23 -6.54 -21.29 25.56
N ASP A 24 -7.51 -21.81 26.30
CA ASP A 24 -8.86 -21.24 26.42
C ASP A 24 -8.88 -20.02 27.35
N ASP A 25 -8.07 -19.97 28.41
CA ASP A 25 -7.99 -18.81 29.34
C ASP A 25 -7.46 -17.54 28.66
N LEU A 26 -6.59 -17.69 27.65
CA LEU A 26 -6.06 -16.57 26.86
C LEU A 26 -7.09 -15.97 25.89
N THR A 27 -8.25 -16.62 25.71
CA THR A 27 -9.33 -16.11 24.86
C THR A 27 -10.44 -15.40 25.65
N GLN A 28 -10.39 -15.44 26.98
CA GLN A 28 -11.38 -14.82 27.85
C GLN A 28 -11.04 -13.36 28.14
N ASP A 29 -12.05 -12.49 28.01
CA ASP A 29 -11.94 -11.06 28.33
C ASP A 29 -12.00 -10.80 29.84
N THR A 30 -10.90 -11.08 30.53
CA THR A 30 -10.78 -10.87 31.99
C THR A 30 -9.99 -9.59 32.31
N PRO A 31 -10.19 -8.97 33.49
CA PRO A 31 -9.39 -7.81 33.92
C PRO A 31 -7.88 -8.07 33.89
N TYR A 32 -7.46 -9.31 34.20
CA TYR A 32 -6.05 -9.72 34.15
C TYR A 32 -5.52 -9.70 32.71
N ILE A 33 -6.25 -10.30 31.76
CA ILE A 33 -5.85 -10.30 30.33
C ILE A 33 -5.83 -8.87 29.77
N ARG A 34 -6.80 -8.02 30.12
CA ARG A 34 -6.81 -6.60 29.71
C ARG A 34 -5.56 -5.85 30.19
N GLU A 35 -5.15 -6.06 31.43
CA GLU A 35 -3.92 -5.44 31.97
C GLU A 35 -2.66 -6.01 31.32
N LEU A 36 -2.59 -7.33 31.10
CA LEU A 36 -1.48 -7.98 30.39
C LEU A 36 -1.31 -7.41 28.97
N LEU A 37 -2.40 -7.23 28.23
CA LEU A 37 -2.39 -6.65 26.89
C LEU A 37 -1.89 -5.19 26.89
N ARG A 38 -2.24 -4.41 27.91
CA ARG A 38 -1.76 -3.04 28.09
C ARG A 38 -0.27 -3.00 28.41
N GLN A 39 0.21 -3.90 29.26
CA GLN A 39 1.65 -4.04 29.55
C GLN A 39 2.44 -4.49 28.32
N ALA A 40 1.89 -5.43 27.53
CA ALA A 40 2.48 -5.84 26.26
C ALA A 40 2.59 -4.65 25.29
N LYS A 41 1.56 -3.79 25.23
CA LYS A 41 1.60 -2.57 24.40
C LYS A 41 2.64 -1.57 24.88
N THR A 42 2.81 -1.39 26.20
CA THR A 42 3.94 -0.60 26.74
C THR A 42 5.27 -1.15 26.25
N ALA A 43 5.49 -2.46 26.42
CA ALA A 43 6.74 -3.11 26.05
C ALA A 43 7.04 -2.99 24.55
N GLU A 44 6.01 -3.14 23.70
CA GLU A 44 6.14 -2.92 22.25
C GLU A 44 6.58 -1.49 21.94
N ILE A 45 5.86 -0.49 22.46
CA ILE A 45 6.18 0.93 22.24
C ILE A 45 7.61 1.22 22.68
N GLU A 46 7.98 0.83 23.90
CA GLU A 46 9.33 1.08 24.43
C GLU A 46 10.43 0.34 23.65
N SER A 47 10.14 -0.84 23.11
CA SER A 47 11.12 -1.62 22.35
C SER A 47 11.57 -0.93 21.06
N PHE A 48 10.70 -0.12 20.45
CA PHE A 48 11.03 0.62 19.22
C PHE A 48 11.72 1.95 19.51
N MET A 49 11.49 2.53 20.68
CA MET A 49 12.02 3.84 21.05
C MET A 49 13.51 3.80 21.37
N ASP A 50 14.25 4.83 20.94
CA ASP A 50 15.53 5.19 21.53
C ASP A 50 15.34 6.37 22.47
N GLN A 51 15.14 6.07 23.76
CA GLN A 51 14.88 7.09 24.78
C GLN A 51 16.07 8.03 25.04
N LYS A 52 17.26 7.74 24.49
CA LYS A 52 18.42 8.66 24.56
C LYS A 52 18.41 9.70 23.45
N ALA A 53 17.67 9.47 22.37
CA ALA A 53 17.54 10.43 21.29
C ALA A 53 16.62 11.58 21.71
N ASP A 54 17.02 12.81 21.40
CA ASP A 54 16.21 14.00 21.70
C ASP A 54 15.00 14.06 20.73
N PRO A 55 13.75 14.00 21.24
CA PRO A 55 12.54 14.08 20.41
C PRO A 55 12.44 15.40 19.62
N CYS A 56 13.10 16.47 20.07
CA CYS A 56 13.10 17.77 19.43
C CYS A 56 14.19 17.92 18.36
N GLN A 57 15.14 17.00 18.28
CA GLN A 57 16.13 16.93 17.19
C GLN A 57 15.67 16.02 16.06
N ASN A 58 15.18 14.83 16.39
CA ASN A 58 14.71 13.86 15.41
C ASN A 58 13.72 12.89 16.05
N PHE A 59 12.42 13.17 15.85
CA PHE A 59 11.38 12.38 16.48
C PHE A 59 11.31 10.94 15.96
N TYR A 60 11.71 10.67 14.70
CA TYR A 60 11.85 9.30 14.19
C TYR A 60 12.90 8.50 14.95
N SER A 61 14.07 9.08 15.19
CA SER A 61 15.12 8.42 15.98
C SER A 61 14.64 8.14 17.40
N PHE A 62 13.92 9.08 18.02
CA PHE A 62 13.32 8.88 19.33
C PHE A 62 12.25 7.77 19.36
N SER A 63 11.31 7.75 18.40
CA SER A 63 10.17 6.82 18.41
C SER A 63 10.46 5.44 17.83
N CYS A 64 11.40 5.36 16.87
CA CYS A 64 11.69 4.20 16.02
C CYS A 64 13.16 3.78 16.03
N GLY A 65 14.05 4.43 16.78
CA GLY A 65 15.50 4.24 16.70
C GLY A 65 15.98 2.80 16.88
N ASN A 66 15.21 1.97 17.61
CA ASN A 66 15.51 0.56 17.80
C ASN A 66 14.76 -0.38 16.85
N TYR A 67 13.80 0.12 16.06
CA TYR A 67 12.91 -0.70 15.23
C TYR A 67 13.67 -1.59 14.25
N ALA A 68 14.55 -1.01 13.42
CA ALA A 68 15.28 -1.75 12.38
C ALA A 68 16.20 -2.85 12.96
N ARG A 69 16.68 -2.70 14.20
CA ARG A 69 17.49 -3.71 14.88
C ARG A 69 16.66 -4.94 15.27
N ILE A 70 15.39 -4.74 15.63
CA ILE A 70 14.48 -5.79 16.09
C ILE A 70 13.72 -6.40 14.90
N ASN A 71 13.39 -5.58 13.91
CA ASN A 71 12.56 -5.92 12.76
C ASN A 71 13.31 -5.65 11.44
N SER A 72 14.47 -6.27 11.24
CA SER A 72 15.33 -5.94 10.09
C SER A 72 14.78 -6.45 8.75
N ALA A 73 14.86 -5.64 7.71
CA ALA A 73 14.66 -6.03 6.31
C ALA A 73 16.02 -6.39 5.65
N SER A 74 16.77 -7.29 6.29
CA SER A 74 18.17 -7.61 5.91
C SER A 74 18.30 -8.74 4.89
N SER A 75 17.25 -9.51 4.66
CA SER A 75 17.21 -10.61 3.70
C SER A 75 16.55 -10.18 2.39
N MET A 76 17.03 -10.67 1.26
CA MET A 76 16.37 -10.48 -0.05
C MET A 76 14.94 -11.05 -0.10
N GLN A 77 14.56 -11.91 0.85
CA GLN A 77 13.19 -12.42 1.00
C GLN A 77 12.26 -11.44 1.73
N VAL A 78 12.81 -10.46 2.46
CA VAL A 78 12.07 -9.48 3.26
C VAL A 78 12.55 -8.08 2.86
N LEU A 79 11.91 -7.53 1.83
CA LEU A 79 12.29 -6.24 1.25
C LEU A 79 11.91 -5.04 2.12
N ALA A 80 10.87 -5.19 2.96
CA ALA A 80 10.44 -4.19 3.91
C ALA A 80 9.81 -4.86 5.15
N THR A 81 9.89 -4.15 6.28
CA THR A 81 9.20 -4.49 7.54
C THR A 81 8.51 -3.24 8.08
N GLY A 82 7.32 -3.43 8.65
CA GLY A 82 6.47 -2.35 9.13
C GLY A 82 5.15 -2.88 9.66
N ILE A 83 4.30 -1.98 10.16
CA ILE A 83 2.97 -2.37 10.67
C ILE A 83 2.05 -2.87 9.53
N PHE A 84 2.16 -2.28 8.34
CA PHE A 84 1.36 -2.63 7.18
C PHE A 84 1.73 -4.02 6.64
N GLU A 85 3.02 -4.34 6.57
CA GLU A 85 3.52 -5.68 6.25
C GLU A 85 3.07 -6.71 7.30
N THR A 86 3.07 -6.31 8.58
CA THR A 86 2.59 -7.16 9.67
C THR A 86 1.10 -7.49 9.52
N LEU A 87 0.28 -6.48 9.22
CA LEU A 87 -1.15 -6.64 8.94
C LEU A 87 -1.40 -7.53 7.72
N ASN A 88 -0.68 -7.29 6.62
CA ASN A 88 -0.77 -8.09 5.40
C ASN A 88 -0.40 -9.56 5.66
N ASN A 89 0.69 -9.81 6.37
CA ASN A 89 1.11 -11.16 6.75
C ASN A 89 0.07 -11.84 7.66
N GLY A 90 -0.53 -11.08 8.59
CA GLY A 90 -1.64 -11.56 9.43
C GLY A 90 -2.87 -11.96 8.61
N LEU A 91 -3.26 -11.12 7.65
CA LEU A 91 -4.36 -11.40 6.73
C LEU A 91 -4.07 -12.65 5.89
N ASN A 92 -2.89 -12.74 5.26
CA ASN A 92 -2.49 -13.88 4.44
C ASN A 92 -2.53 -15.20 5.21
N ARG A 93 -2.11 -15.22 6.48
CA ARG A 93 -2.24 -16.43 7.32
C ARG A 93 -3.69 -16.83 7.56
N LYS A 94 -4.60 -15.87 7.77
CA LYS A 94 -6.03 -16.14 7.97
C LYS A 94 -6.68 -16.66 6.69
N VAL A 95 -6.41 -16.00 5.56
CA VAL A 95 -6.88 -16.44 4.23
C VAL A 95 -6.37 -17.84 3.93
N LEU A 96 -5.07 -18.11 4.14
CA LEU A 96 -4.51 -19.44 3.94
C LEU A 96 -5.18 -20.49 4.82
N LYS A 97 -5.47 -20.18 6.09
CA LYS A 97 -6.21 -21.08 6.97
C LYS A 97 -7.59 -21.39 6.39
N MET A 98 -8.36 -20.37 5.99
CA MET A 98 -9.70 -20.53 5.40
C MET A 98 -9.68 -21.37 4.12
N LEU A 99 -8.68 -21.17 3.25
CA LEU A 99 -8.55 -21.91 2.00
C LEU A 99 -8.17 -23.39 2.21
N ASN A 100 -7.51 -23.73 3.32
CA ASN A 100 -7.10 -25.11 3.63
C ASN A 100 -8.11 -25.87 4.52
N THR A 101 -9.17 -25.24 4.99
CA THR A 101 -10.16 -25.88 5.87
C THR A 101 -11.54 -25.81 5.27
N TYR A 102 -12.21 -26.95 5.10
CA TYR A 102 -13.63 -27.00 4.75
C TYR A 102 -14.47 -26.89 6.03
N ASP A 103 -15.46 -26.01 6.00
CA ASP A 103 -16.40 -25.75 7.10
C ASP A 103 -17.82 -26.11 6.63
N THR A 104 -18.66 -26.55 7.57
CA THR A 104 -20.09 -26.82 7.29
C THR A 104 -20.86 -25.59 6.81
N ASN A 105 -20.36 -24.39 7.08
CA ASN A 105 -20.97 -23.11 6.67
C ASN A 105 -20.44 -22.58 5.32
N ASP A 106 -19.55 -23.31 4.64
CA ASP A 106 -19.04 -22.88 3.34
C ASP A 106 -20.19 -22.77 2.31
N THR A 107 -20.27 -21.63 1.65
CA THR A 107 -21.17 -21.44 0.50
C THR A 107 -20.63 -22.18 -0.73
N PRO A 108 -21.46 -22.43 -1.77
CA PRO A 108 -20.98 -22.96 -3.04
C PRO A 108 -19.82 -22.13 -3.64
N GLU A 109 -19.86 -20.81 -3.47
CA GLU A 109 -18.82 -19.88 -3.90
C GLU A 109 -17.51 -20.08 -3.10
N ASP A 110 -17.60 -20.26 -1.78
CA ASP A 110 -16.42 -20.55 -0.93
C ASP A 110 -15.75 -21.86 -1.35
N ILE A 111 -16.55 -22.91 -1.60
CA ILE A 111 -16.06 -24.20 -2.08
C ILE A 111 -15.37 -24.05 -3.44
N GLN A 112 -15.94 -23.26 -4.36
CA GLN A 112 -15.34 -23.01 -5.66
C GLN A 112 -13.98 -22.30 -5.54
N VAL A 113 -13.85 -21.32 -4.65
CA VAL A 113 -12.59 -20.62 -4.38
C VAL A 113 -11.54 -21.59 -3.79
N LYS A 114 -11.95 -22.50 -2.90
CA LYS A 114 -11.06 -23.54 -2.34
C LYS A 114 -10.57 -24.51 -3.40
N HIS A 115 -11.45 -25.00 -4.28
CA HIS A 115 -11.06 -25.83 -5.41
C HIS A 115 -10.12 -25.10 -6.37
N PHE A 116 -10.35 -23.81 -6.62
CA PHE A 116 -9.44 -23.00 -7.42
C PHE A 116 -8.05 -22.94 -6.77
N TYR A 117 -7.96 -22.65 -5.47
CA TYR A 117 -6.71 -22.67 -4.72
C TYR A 117 -6.00 -24.03 -4.75
N GLU A 118 -6.73 -25.14 -4.54
CA GLU A 118 -6.20 -26.50 -4.65
C GLU A 118 -5.63 -26.78 -6.04
N SER A 119 -6.29 -26.29 -7.10
CA SER A 119 -5.79 -26.45 -8.47
C SER A 119 -4.43 -25.76 -8.67
N CYS A 120 -4.19 -24.63 -8.01
CA CYS A 120 -2.90 -23.93 -8.06
C CYS A 120 -1.79 -24.74 -7.39
N LEU A 121 -2.07 -25.44 -6.29
CA LEU A 121 -1.09 -26.29 -5.60
C LEU A 121 -0.66 -27.49 -6.47
N ARG A 122 -1.56 -27.95 -7.35
CA ARG A 122 -1.36 -29.08 -8.25
C ARG A 122 -0.66 -28.73 -9.55
N ILE A 123 -0.20 -27.48 -9.73
CA ILE A 123 0.49 -27.06 -10.97
C ILE A 123 1.74 -27.89 -11.28
N LYS A 124 2.41 -28.44 -10.25
CA LYS A 124 3.58 -29.34 -10.41
C LYS A 124 3.24 -30.64 -11.14
N GLU A 125 1.98 -31.08 -11.08
CA GLU A 125 1.50 -32.25 -11.83
C GLU A 125 1.49 -32.01 -13.34
N LEU A 126 1.51 -30.74 -13.77
CA LEU A 126 1.51 -30.35 -15.18
C LEU A 126 2.90 -30.29 -15.80
N ASN A 127 3.98 -30.47 -15.04
CA ASN A 127 5.36 -30.21 -15.48
C ASN A 127 5.71 -30.86 -16.82
N SER A 128 5.26 -32.09 -17.09
CA SER A 128 5.57 -32.83 -18.34
C SER A 128 4.79 -32.36 -19.57
N THR A 129 3.68 -31.64 -19.38
CA THR A 129 2.80 -31.19 -20.48
C THR A 129 2.64 -29.68 -20.55
N TYR A 130 3.28 -28.94 -19.64
CA TYR A 130 3.08 -27.52 -19.46
C TYR A 130 3.45 -26.72 -20.72
N THR A 131 4.63 -26.99 -21.31
CA THR A 131 5.12 -26.33 -22.53
C THR A 131 4.14 -26.49 -23.69
N GLU A 132 3.69 -27.73 -23.94
CA GLU A 132 2.74 -28.01 -25.03
C GLU A 132 1.39 -27.35 -24.80
N LYS A 133 0.91 -27.31 -23.55
CA LYS A 133 -0.32 -26.59 -23.21
C LYS A 133 -0.16 -25.09 -23.45
N LEU A 134 0.96 -24.49 -23.05
CA LEU A 134 1.21 -23.06 -23.25
C LEU A 134 1.31 -22.71 -24.74
N LYS A 135 2.00 -23.54 -25.54
CA LYS A 135 2.05 -23.38 -27.00
C LYS A 135 0.66 -23.47 -27.65
N ARG A 136 -0.20 -24.38 -27.18
CA ARG A 136 -1.61 -24.45 -27.65
C ARG A 136 -2.40 -23.20 -27.31
N LEU A 137 -2.21 -22.62 -26.12
CA LEU A 137 -2.85 -21.36 -25.73
C LEU A 137 -2.38 -20.20 -26.62
N ILE A 138 -1.08 -20.14 -26.94
CA ILE A 138 -0.54 -19.14 -27.89
C ILE A 138 -1.20 -19.32 -29.26
N ALA A 139 -1.31 -20.56 -29.73
CA ALA A 139 -1.92 -20.89 -31.02
C ALA A 139 -3.41 -20.49 -31.15
N GLU A 140 -4.12 -20.21 -30.05
CA GLU A 140 -5.50 -19.67 -30.09
C GLU A 140 -5.56 -18.27 -30.72
N PHE A 141 -4.43 -17.53 -30.71
CA PHE A 141 -4.39 -16.14 -31.16
C PHE A 141 -3.55 -15.90 -32.40
N GLY A 142 -2.82 -16.91 -32.86
CA GLY A 142 -1.90 -16.83 -33.98
C GLY A 142 -0.61 -17.56 -33.64
N THR A 143 0.44 -17.27 -34.41
CA THR A 143 1.78 -17.81 -34.18
C THR A 143 2.68 -16.73 -33.57
N MET A 144 3.74 -17.17 -32.89
CA MET A 144 4.72 -16.27 -32.28
C MET A 144 6.04 -16.35 -33.07
N PRO A 145 6.64 -15.22 -33.50
CA PRO A 145 7.85 -15.23 -34.31
C PRO A 145 8.98 -16.08 -33.72
N VAL A 146 9.21 -15.98 -32.40
CA VAL A 146 10.28 -16.73 -31.70
C VAL A 146 10.07 -18.25 -31.72
N LEU A 147 8.84 -18.73 -31.93
CA LEU A 147 8.51 -20.16 -31.94
C LEU A 147 8.54 -20.75 -33.35
N GLU A 148 8.14 -19.99 -34.36
CA GLU A 148 8.05 -20.45 -35.75
C GLU A 148 9.29 -20.14 -36.58
N GLY A 149 10.12 -19.19 -36.14
CA GLY A 149 11.31 -18.73 -36.85
C GLY A 149 10.97 -18.21 -38.25
N SER A 150 11.70 -18.69 -39.26
CA SER A 150 11.50 -18.28 -40.66
C SER A 150 10.15 -18.66 -41.26
N SER A 151 9.39 -19.55 -40.59
CA SER A 151 8.04 -19.93 -41.04
C SER A 151 7.00 -18.87 -40.69
N TRP A 152 7.31 -17.94 -39.78
CA TRP A 152 6.43 -16.84 -39.43
C TRP A 152 6.40 -15.78 -40.53
N GLN A 153 5.20 -15.34 -40.93
CA GLN A 153 5.01 -14.31 -41.94
C GLN A 153 4.40 -13.06 -41.30
N GLU A 154 5.10 -11.94 -41.42
CA GLU A 154 4.68 -10.66 -40.83
C GLU A 154 3.39 -10.13 -41.48
N GLU A 155 3.27 -10.29 -42.81
CA GLU A 155 2.14 -9.79 -43.60
C GLU A 155 0.79 -10.42 -43.17
N ASP A 156 0.83 -11.62 -42.60
CA ASP A 156 -0.35 -12.35 -42.14
C ASP A 156 -0.76 -11.97 -40.70
N PHE A 157 0.04 -11.16 -40.00
CA PHE A 157 -0.16 -10.88 -38.59
C PHE A 157 -1.06 -9.66 -38.33
N ASP A 158 -2.34 -9.93 -38.06
CA ASP A 158 -3.28 -8.93 -37.55
C ASP A 158 -3.04 -8.65 -36.05
N TRP A 159 -2.07 -7.79 -35.73
CA TRP A 159 -1.72 -7.45 -34.35
C TRP A 159 -2.91 -6.86 -33.58
N LEU A 160 -3.73 -6.00 -34.21
CA LEU A 160 -4.84 -5.31 -33.55
C LEU A 160 -5.96 -6.27 -33.20
N GLY A 161 -6.36 -7.14 -34.14
CA GLY A 161 -7.33 -8.20 -33.85
C GLY A 161 -6.79 -9.19 -32.83
N THR A 162 -5.49 -9.49 -32.87
CA THR A 162 -4.82 -10.39 -31.91
C THR A 162 -4.92 -9.85 -30.47
N ILE A 163 -4.51 -8.60 -30.21
CA ILE A 163 -4.62 -8.02 -28.86
C ILE A 163 -6.09 -7.89 -28.41
N ALA A 164 -7.02 -7.63 -29.34
CA ALA A 164 -8.44 -7.56 -29.01
C ALA A 164 -9.03 -8.91 -28.62
N ARG A 165 -8.62 -10.01 -29.29
CA ARG A 165 -9.02 -11.39 -28.92
C ARG A 165 -8.45 -11.75 -27.54
N ILE A 166 -7.18 -11.43 -27.29
CA ILE A 166 -6.53 -11.70 -26.00
C ILE A 166 -7.22 -10.93 -24.87
N ALA A 167 -7.49 -9.64 -25.06
CA ALA A 167 -8.21 -8.82 -24.09
C ALA A 167 -9.62 -9.38 -23.80
N HIS A 168 -10.35 -9.81 -24.84
CA HIS A 168 -11.69 -10.40 -24.69
C HIS A 168 -11.68 -11.73 -23.95
N GLN A 169 -10.77 -12.64 -24.30
CA GLN A 169 -10.76 -14.01 -23.80
C GLN A 169 -10.07 -14.13 -22.42
N TYR A 170 -8.98 -13.40 -22.22
CA TYR A 170 -8.11 -13.54 -21.04
C TYR A 170 -8.05 -12.27 -20.17
N GLY A 171 -8.71 -11.17 -20.57
CA GLY A 171 -8.70 -9.92 -19.80
C GLY A 171 -7.31 -9.27 -19.71
N LYS A 172 -6.45 -9.49 -20.70
CA LYS A 172 -5.08 -8.96 -20.73
C LYS A 172 -4.98 -7.73 -21.63
N THR A 173 -4.42 -6.66 -21.07
CA THR A 173 -4.23 -5.35 -21.71
C THR A 173 -2.83 -5.30 -22.32
N ILE A 174 -2.73 -5.32 -23.65
CA ILE A 174 -1.46 -5.37 -24.38
C ILE A 174 -1.45 -4.24 -25.41
N ILE A 175 -0.44 -3.37 -25.37
CA ILE A 175 -0.28 -2.11 -26.12
C ILE A 175 -1.42 -1.10 -25.91
N ILE A 176 -2.68 -1.45 -26.21
CA ILE A 176 -3.86 -0.61 -26.07
C ILE A 176 -4.84 -1.25 -25.09
N GLY A 177 -5.05 -0.58 -23.96
CA GLY A 177 -6.09 -0.92 -23.01
C GLY A 177 -7.45 -0.35 -23.40
N ALA A 178 -8.50 -1.12 -23.14
CA ALA A 178 -9.88 -0.63 -23.19
C ALA A 178 -10.66 -1.17 -21.99
N GLU A 179 -11.13 -0.26 -21.16
CA GLU A 179 -11.93 -0.58 -19.97
C GLU A 179 -13.22 0.22 -19.93
N VAL A 180 -14.23 -0.31 -19.23
CA VAL A 180 -15.48 0.40 -18.99
C VAL A 180 -15.51 0.80 -17.52
N PHE A 181 -15.49 2.11 -17.28
CA PHE A 181 -15.48 2.68 -15.95
C PHE A 181 -16.47 3.84 -15.84
N LYS A 182 -16.69 4.36 -14.63
CA LYS A 182 -17.52 5.55 -14.41
C LYS A 182 -16.98 6.76 -15.18
N ASP A 183 -17.83 7.53 -15.82
CA ASP A 183 -17.43 8.77 -16.51
C ASP A 183 -16.99 9.82 -15.49
N ILE A 184 -15.73 10.29 -15.57
CA ILE A 184 -15.18 11.28 -14.64
C ILE A 184 -15.96 12.60 -14.70
N ALA A 185 -16.62 12.93 -15.80
CA ALA A 185 -17.45 14.13 -15.91
C ALA A 185 -18.87 13.92 -15.36
N SER A 186 -19.35 12.67 -15.29
CA SER A 186 -20.67 12.32 -14.76
C SER A 186 -20.67 10.88 -14.26
N ASN A 187 -20.46 10.68 -12.96
CA ASN A 187 -20.32 9.36 -12.36
C ASN A 187 -21.61 8.49 -12.38
N GLN A 188 -22.70 9.00 -12.95
CA GLN A 188 -23.99 8.32 -13.14
C GLN A 188 -24.01 7.39 -14.36
N ARG A 189 -23.00 7.49 -15.24
CA ARG A 189 -22.91 6.67 -16.46
C ARG A 189 -21.53 6.04 -16.58
N ASN A 190 -21.49 4.92 -17.30
CA ASN A 190 -20.24 4.29 -17.69
C ASN A 190 -19.73 4.91 -19.00
N ARG A 191 -18.41 4.89 -19.17
CA ARG A 191 -17.70 5.31 -20.39
C ARG A 191 -16.56 4.35 -20.68
N ILE A 192 -16.22 4.24 -21.95
CA ILE A 192 -15.04 3.48 -22.38
C ILE A 192 -13.83 4.40 -22.21
N TYR A 193 -12.84 3.94 -21.47
CA TYR A 193 -11.52 4.54 -21.39
C TYR A 193 -10.57 3.73 -22.24
N VAL A 194 -9.77 4.44 -23.03
CA VAL A 194 -8.69 3.85 -23.83
C VAL A 194 -7.40 4.37 -23.25
N GLY A 195 -6.53 3.45 -22.89
CA GLY A 195 -5.26 3.76 -22.24
C GLY A 195 -4.13 2.91 -22.77
N GLU A 196 -2.99 3.04 -22.12
CA GLU A 196 -1.81 2.24 -22.34
C GLU A 196 -1.99 0.80 -21.84
N GLN A 197 -0.95 -0.02 -22.04
CA GLN A 197 -0.90 -1.38 -21.55
C GLN A 197 -0.62 -1.45 -20.05
N ASP A 198 -0.83 -2.63 -19.46
CA ASP A 198 -0.33 -2.91 -18.11
C ASP A 198 1.20 -3.08 -18.19
N PHE A 199 1.96 -2.05 -17.80
CA PHE A 199 3.42 -2.12 -17.78
C PHE A 199 3.93 -3.00 -16.62
N PRO A 200 4.75 -4.04 -16.91
CA PRO A 200 5.28 -4.91 -15.86
C PRO A 200 6.24 -4.21 -14.89
N LEU A 201 6.88 -3.11 -15.30
CA LEU A 201 7.54 -2.20 -14.39
C LEU A 201 6.60 -1.03 -14.11
N GLU A 202 6.26 -0.83 -12.85
CA GLU A 202 5.13 0.02 -12.43
C GLU A 202 5.31 1.51 -12.77
N GLU A 203 6.55 1.98 -12.87
CA GLU A 203 6.85 3.40 -13.09
C GLU A 203 7.70 3.62 -14.35
N ARG A 204 7.41 4.70 -15.07
CA ARG A 204 8.18 5.17 -16.23
C ARG A 204 9.67 5.32 -15.93
N SER A 205 10.00 5.77 -14.71
CA SER A 205 11.40 5.89 -14.27
C SER A 205 12.13 4.55 -14.23
N MET A 206 11.44 3.42 -14.03
CA MET A 206 12.06 2.10 -14.08
C MET A 206 12.52 1.70 -15.49
N TYR A 207 11.84 2.21 -16.52
CA TYR A 207 12.22 2.00 -17.92
C TYR A 207 13.31 2.95 -18.41
N LEU A 208 13.37 4.18 -17.90
CA LEU A 208 14.20 5.24 -18.49
C LEU A 208 15.45 5.56 -17.66
N ASN A 209 15.37 5.54 -16.33
CA ASN A 209 16.43 6.08 -15.48
C ASN A 209 17.57 5.07 -15.26
N ASN A 210 18.78 5.59 -15.01
CA ASN A 210 19.95 4.76 -14.74
C ASN A 210 19.95 4.23 -13.30
N GLU A 211 19.40 4.99 -12.36
CA GLU A 211 19.29 4.61 -10.94
C GLU A 211 18.43 3.36 -10.72
N THR A 212 17.52 3.07 -11.67
CA THR A 212 16.58 1.95 -11.66
C THR A 212 16.98 0.82 -12.62
N LEU A 213 18.20 0.83 -13.16
CA LEU A 213 18.69 -0.17 -14.14
C LEU A 213 18.49 -1.62 -13.68
N ILE A 214 18.58 -1.89 -12.37
CA ILE A 214 18.39 -3.22 -11.80
C ILE A 214 17.01 -3.84 -12.13
N TYR A 215 15.96 -3.03 -12.30
CA TYR A 215 14.61 -3.50 -12.62
C TYR A 215 14.53 -4.01 -14.05
N ARG A 216 15.08 -3.26 -15.01
CA ARG A 216 15.21 -3.68 -16.41
C ARG A 216 16.03 -4.96 -16.53
N THR A 217 17.18 -5.03 -15.85
CA THR A 217 18.01 -6.25 -15.85
C THR A 217 17.27 -7.44 -15.25
N LYS A 218 16.55 -7.26 -14.14
CA LYS A 218 15.76 -8.34 -13.53
C LYS A 218 14.61 -8.77 -14.45
N TYR A 219 13.95 -7.81 -15.08
CA TYR A 219 12.82 -8.07 -15.97
C TYR A 219 13.24 -8.81 -17.25
N LEU A 220 14.38 -8.43 -17.86
CA LEU A 220 15.02 -9.18 -18.94
C LEU A 220 15.25 -10.64 -18.55
N ASN A 221 15.85 -10.87 -17.37
CA ASN A 221 16.08 -12.22 -16.86
C ASN A 221 14.77 -12.99 -16.66
N VAL A 222 13.69 -12.32 -16.22
CA VAL A 222 12.38 -12.95 -16.08
C VAL A 222 11.82 -13.37 -17.44
N ILE A 223 11.85 -12.48 -18.44
CA ILE A 223 11.39 -12.80 -19.80
C ILE A 223 12.19 -13.96 -20.38
N GLN A 224 13.52 -13.88 -20.32
CA GLN A 224 14.41 -14.94 -20.80
C GLN A 224 14.10 -16.28 -20.12
N ASN A 225 13.95 -16.30 -18.80
CA ASN A 225 13.60 -17.51 -18.07
C ASN A 225 12.23 -18.06 -18.47
N ILE A 226 11.25 -17.21 -18.75
CA ILE A 226 9.93 -17.64 -19.21
C ILE A 226 10.03 -18.31 -20.59
N LEU A 227 10.73 -17.68 -21.54
CA LEU A 227 10.93 -18.20 -22.90
C LEU A 227 11.66 -19.56 -22.87
N GLN A 228 12.73 -19.67 -22.10
CA GLN A 228 13.49 -20.92 -21.99
C GLN A 228 12.70 -22.01 -21.26
N ARG A 229 12.22 -21.72 -20.06
CA ARG A 229 11.66 -22.74 -19.18
C ARG A 229 10.27 -23.20 -19.60
N PHE A 230 9.43 -22.28 -20.08
CA PHE A 230 8.03 -22.58 -20.36
C PHE A 230 7.74 -22.74 -21.85
N LEU A 231 8.57 -22.22 -22.74
CA LEU A 231 8.38 -22.34 -24.19
C LEU A 231 9.47 -23.15 -24.91
N ALA A 232 10.52 -23.56 -24.18
CA ALA A 232 11.66 -24.30 -24.72
C ALA A 232 12.38 -23.54 -25.86
N VAL A 233 12.44 -22.21 -25.76
CA VAL A 233 13.24 -21.37 -26.65
C VAL A 233 14.72 -21.53 -26.29
N GLU A 234 15.58 -21.61 -27.31
CA GLU A 234 17.04 -21.70 -27.18
C GLU A 234 17.59 -20.47 -26.42
N GLU A 235 18.70 -20.64 -25.70
CA GLU A 235 19.19 -19.65 -24.74
C GLU A 235 19.53 -18.30 -25.38
N GLU A 236 20.29 -18.30 -26.47
CA GLU A 236 20.69 -17.07 -27.15
C GLU A 236 19.50 -16.39 -27.82
N LEU A 237 18.62 -17.16 -28.47
CA LEU A 237 17.39 -16.63 -29.05
C LEU A 237 16.45 -16.04 -27.98
N ALA A 238 16.32 -16.69 -26.82
CA ALA A 238 15.52 -16.20 -25.71
C ALA A 238 16.07 -14.88 -25.14
N LYS A 239 17.39 -14.77 -25.04
CA LYS A 239 18.07 -13.55 -24.58
C LYS A 239 17.89 -12.40 -25.57
N GLN A 240 18.03 -12.66 -26.86
CA GLN A 240 17.77 -11.67 -27.90
C GLN A 240 16.31 -11.20 -27.87
N THR A 241 15.36 -12.13 -27.84
CA THR A 241 13.92 -11.83 -27.80
C THR A 241 13.55 -11.03 -26.55
N ALA A 242 14.11 -11.39 -25.38
CA ALA A 242 13.89 -10.63 -24.15
C ALA A 242 14.36 -9.18 -24.26
N LYS A 243 15.51 -8.96 -24.91
CA LYS A 243 16.03 -7.62 -25.17
C LYS A 243 15.12 -6.83 -26.11
N GLU A 244 14.71 -7.41 -27.22
CA GLU A 244 13.82 -6.77 -28.20
C GLU A 244 12.48 -6.37 -27.57
N LEU A 245 11.90 -7.23 -26.72
CA LEU A 245 10.66 -6.93 -25.99
C LEU A 245 10.84 -5.76 -25.02
N LEU A 246 11.93 -5.72 -24.25
CA LEU A 246 12.20 -4.60 -23.35
C LEU A 246 12.45 -3.30 -24.14
N ASP A 247 13.23 -3.36 -25.22
CA ASP A 247 13.51 -2.19 -26.05
C ASP A 247 12.19 -1.60 -26.60
N PHE A 248 11.27 -2.46 -27.07
CA PHE A 248 9.94 -2.03 -27.50
C PHE A 248 9.11 -1.41 -26.36
N GLU A 249 9.13 -2.00 -25.16
CA GLU A 249 8.45 -1.38 -23.99
C GLU A 249 9.06 -0.04 -23.62
N VAL A 250 10.38 0.12 -23.72
CA VAL A 250 11.05 1.40 -23.51
C VAL A 250 10.57 2.42 -24.53
N ASP A 251 10.49 2.06 -25.81
CA ASP A 251 10.00 2.94 -26.87
C ASP A 251 8.56 3.39 -26.60
N LEU A 252 7.67 2.48 -26.18
CA LEU A 252 6.29 2.80 -25.80
C LEU A 252 6.22 3.81 -24.63
N VAL A 253 7.20 3.78 -23.73
CA VAL A 253 7.28 4.65 -22.56
C VAL A 253 7.98 5.98 -22.87
N THR A 254 8.64 6.16 -24.01
CA THR A 254 9.28 7.45 -24.36
C THR A 254 8.27 8.55 -24.73
N GLU A 255 8.69 9.82 -24.69
CA GLU A 255 7.80 11.00 -24.84
C GLU A 255 7.02 11.03 -26.17
N GLU A 256 7.49 10.33 -27.20
CA GLU A 256 6.84 10.27 -28.52
C GLU A 256 5.42 9.69 -28.46
N PHE A 257 5.11 8.84 -27.48
CA PHE A 257 3.78 8.26 -27.25
C PHE A 257 3.03 8.85 -26.04
N ALA A 258 3.66 9.76 -25.28
CA ALA A 258 3.06 10.34 -24.06
C ALA A 258 1.88 11.29 -24.36
N ASP A 259 1.86 11.90 -25.54
CA ASP A 259 0.83 12.87 -25.97
C ASP A 259 -0.29 12.24 -26.82
N LEU A 260 -0.38 10.91 -26.91
CA LEU A 260 -1.43 10.22 -27.66
C LEU A 260 -2.80 10.39 -26.99
N ASN A 261 -3.43 11.52 -27.24
CA ASN A 261 -4.83 11.77 -26.90
C ASN A 261 -5.73 11.01 -27.89
N LEU A 262 -5.98 9.74 -27.58
CA LEU A 262 -6.76 8.79 -28.40
C LEU A 262 -8.28 9.11 -28.46
N GLN A 263 -8.72 10.28 -28.01
CA GLN A 263 -10.13 10.70 -28.09
C GLN A 263 -10.58 11.12 -29.49
N SER A 264 -9.68 11.35 -30.45
CA SER A 264 -10.03 12.06 -31.70
C SER A 264 -9.81 11.33 -33.04
N SER A 265 -9.32 10.09 -33.09
CA SER A 265 -9.00 9.46 -34.39
C SER A 265 -10.05 8.46 -34.91
N GLU A 266 -10.24 8.49 -36.23
CA GLU A 266 -11.10 7.67 -37.11
C GLU A 266 -11.01 6.13 -36.85
N ASN A 267 -10.02 5.67 -36.08
CA ASN A 267 -9.79 4.28 -35.68
C ASN A 267 -10.80 3.75 -34.64
N VAL A 268 -11.66 4.60 -34.05
CA VAL A 268 -12.76 4.16 -33.17
C VAL A 268 -13.75 3.24 -33.90
N ARG A 269 -13.82 3.29 -35.24
CA ARG A 269 -14.76 2.48 -36.02
C ARG A 269 -14.34 1.00 -36.14
N GLN A 270 -13.04 0.71 -36.14
CA GLN A 270 -12.50 -0.68 -36.14
C GLN A 270 -12.41 -1.29 -34.72
N LYS A 271 -12.38 -0.47 -33.66
CA LYS A 271 -12.35 -0.90 -32.24
C LYS A 271 -13.61 -1.67 -31.77
N ARG A 272 -14.64 -1.79 -32.60
CA ARG A 272 -15.99 -2.18 -32.17
C ARG A 272 -16.28 -3.69 -32.08
N LEU A 273 -15.40 -4.60 -32.49
CA LEU A 273 -15.88 -5.95 -32.83
C LEU A 273 -15.36 -7.16 -32.06
N LEU A 274 -14.36 -7.08 -31.18
CA LEU A 274 -13.89 -8.31 -30.51
C LEU A 274 -14.00 -8.34 -28.98
N GLY A 275 -13.79 -7.23 -28.26
CA GLY A 275 -14.09 -7.11 -26.81
C GLY A 275 -15.53 -6.67 -26.48
N ALA A 276 -16.33 -6.41 -27.51
CA ALA A 276 -17.42 -5.46 -27.39
C ALA A 276 -18.70 -6.03 -26.77
N LYS A 277 -18.94 -7.34 -26.74
CA LYS A 277 -20.20 -7.86 -26.18
C LYS A 277 -20.26 -7.66 -24.66
N GLN A 278 -19.24 -8.11 -23.94
CA GLN A 278 -19.16 -7.93 -22.48
C GLN A 278 -19.03 -6.44 -22.10
N MET A 279 -18.20 -5.67 -22.82
CA MET A 279 -18.07 -4.22 -22.58
C MET A 279 -19.36 -3.47 -22.88
N ARG A 280 -20.09 -3.79 -23.95
CA ARG A 280 -21.42 -3.19 -24.23
C ARG A 280 -22.42 -3.56 -23.15
N GLU A 281 -22.43 -4.81 -22.68
CA GLU A 281 -23.29 -5.22 -21.57
C GLU A 281 -22.99 -4.44 -20.29
N ILE A 282 -21.72 -4.17 -19.97
CA ILE A 282 -21.33 -3.35 -18.81
C ILE A 282 -21.69 -1.87 -19.04
N LEU A 283 -21.43 -1.35 -20.24
CA LEU A 283 -21.70 0.03 -20.61
C LEU A 283 -23.20 0.38 -20.46
N HIS A 284 -24.08 -0.56 -20.76
CA HIS A 284 -25.53 -0.39 -20.64
C HIS A 284 -26.09 -0.77 -19.25
N LYS A 285 -25.28 -1.35 -18.37
CA LYS A 285 -25.66 -1.58 -16.97
C LYS A 285 -25.48 -0.29 -16.16
N PRO A 286 -26.25 -0.11 -15.07
CA PRO A 286 -26.01 0.97 -14.13
C PRO A 286 -24.57 0.96 -13.62
N ALA A 287 -23.98 2.14 -13.46
CA ALA A 287 -22.67 2.30 -12.87
C ALA A 287 -22.64 1.68 -11.46
N LYS A 288 -21.79 0.67 -11.25
CA LYS A 288 -21.68 -0.01 -9.96
C LYS A 288 -20.64 0.67 -9.05
N PRO A 289 -20.81 0.61 -7.72
CA PRO A 289 -19.76 1.03 -6.80
C PRO A 289 -18.47 0.24 -7.03
N PHE A 290 -17.32 0.90 -6.90
CA PHE A 290 -16.00 0.30 -7.01
C PHE A 290 -15.74 -0.57 -5.78
N ASP A 291 -15.87 -1.89 -5.91
CA ASP A 291 -15.65 -2.78 -4.79
C ASP A 291 -14.15 -3.00 -4.55
N LEU A 292 -13.58 -2.28 -3.58
CA LEU A 292 -12.21 -2.54 -3.10
C LEU A 292 -12.05 -3.95 -2.57
N GLY A 293 -13.12 -4.63 -2.13
CA GLY A 293 -13.07 -6.02 -1.67
C GLY A 293 -12.64 -7.02 -2.74
N SER A 294 -12.68 -6.62 -4.03
CA SER A 294 -12.16 -7.42 -5.14
C SER A 294 -10.62 -7.55 -5.13
N LYS A 295 -9.91 -6.66 -4.42
CA LYS A 295 -8.47 -6.77 -4.13
C LYS A 295 -8.27 -6.73 -2.62
N LEU A 296 -7.69 -7.78 -2.04
CA LEU A 296 -7.35 -7.78 -0.61
C LEU A 296 -6.46 -6.58 -0.30
N SER A 297 -7.01 -5.61 0.44
CA SER A 297 -6.31 -4.41 0.89
C SER A 297 -6.28 -4.40 2.41
N TYR A 298 -5.20 -3.84 2.95
CA TYR A 298 -4.99 -3.61 4.37
C TYR A 298 -4.82 -2.12 4.69
N SER A 299 -4.90 -1.23 3.70
CA SER A 299 -4.84 0.22 3.83
C SER A 299 -6.16 0.85 3.41
N PRO A 300 -6.58 1.96 4.06
CA PRO A 300 -7.76 2.68 3.62
C PRO A 300 -7.49 3.37 2.28
N ALA A 301 -8.56 3.78 1.60
CA ALA A 301 -8.44 4.49 0.33
C ALA A 301 -9.62 5.44 0.10
N ASN A 302 -9.32 6.63 -0.41
CA ASN A 302 -10.27 7.59 -0.94
C ASN A 302 -10.64 7.24 -2.39
N ILE A 303 -11.89 6.83 -2.61
CA ILE A 303 -12.45 6.52 -3.93
C ILE A 303 -13.05 7.79 -4.53
N LEU A 304 -12.25 8.46 -5.36
CA LEU A 304 -12.51 9.77 -5.92
C LEU A 304 -13.87 9.90 -6.63
N ILE A 305 -14.17 8.99 -7.56
CA ILE A 305 -15.39 9.06 -8.39
C ILE A 305 -16.68 8.75 -7.61
N GLU A 306 -16.54 8.32 -6.35
CA GLU A 306 -17.64 8.06 -5.43
C GLU A 306 -17.67 9.07 -4.29
N ASN A 307 -16.60 9.85 -4.12
CA ASN A 307 -16.36 10.70 -2.97
C ASN A 307 -16.56 9.96 -1.62
N ILE A 308 -16.00 8.74 -1.53
CA ILE A 308 -16.14 7.87 -0.34
C ILE A 308 -14.76 7.41 0.12
N ILE A 309 -14.55 7.40 1.43
CA ILE A 309 -13.42 6.73 2.08
C ILE A 309 -13.82 5.30 2.39
N LYS A 310 -13.03 4.33 1.96
CA LYS A 310 -13.25 2.91 2.25
C LYS A 310 -12.13 2.41 3.15
N VAL A 311 -12.52 1.77 4.25
CA VAL A 311 -11.60 1.22 5.24
C VAL A 311 -11.71 -0.31 5.23
N PRO A 312 -10.69 -1.04 4.79
CA PRO A 312 -10.72 -2.50 4.80
C PRO A 312 -10.85 -3.06 6.22
N VAL A 313 -11.65 -4.12 6.37
CA VAL A 313 -11.79 -4.85 7.65
C VAL A 313 -10.46 -5.44 8.14
N ALA A 314 -9.51 -5.68 7.23
CA ALA A 314 -8.16 -6.13 7.56
C ALA A 314 -7.36 -5.08 8.36
N LEU A 315 -7.59 -3.78 8.14
CA LEU A 315 -7.00 -2.71 8.94
C LEU A 315 -7.63 -2.65 10.34
N LEU A 316 -8.91 -2.98 10.43
CA LEU A 316 -9.71 -2.92 11.66
C LEU A 316 -9.49 -4.13 12.58
N GLN A 317 -8.41 -4.88 12.41
CA GLN A 317 -8.05 -5.94 13.34
C GLN A 317 -7.54 -5.33 14.67
N PRO A 318 -8.06 -5.77 15.83
CA PRO A 318 -7.62 -5.24 17.11
C PRO A 318 -6.18 -5.67 17.43
N PHE A 319 -5.57 -4.99 18.40
CA PHE A 319 -4.24 -5.25 18.96
C PHE A 319 -3.05 -4.94 18.04
N TYR A 320 -3.30 -4.37 16.85
CA TYR A 320 -2.25 -3.78 16.01
C TYR A 320 -2.18 -2.26 16.27
N ILE A 321 -3.10 -1.52 15.66
CA ILE A 321 -3.14 -0.06 15.71
C ILE A 321 -4.24 0.49 16.63
N TRP A 322 -5.17 -0.35 17.08
CA TRP A 322 -6.26 0.02 17.99
C TRP A 322 -6.71 -1.18 18.83
N SER A 323 -7.35 -0.92 19.96
CA SER A 323 -8.07 -1.91 20.77
C SER A 323 -8.90 -1.19 21.83
N ASP A 324 -9.98 -1.82 22.30
CA ASP A 324 -10.80 -1.32 23.41
C ASP A 324 -10.06 -1.35 24.77
N VAL A 325 -8.92 -2.05 24.87
CA VAL A 325 -8.07 -2.05 26.09
C VAL A 325 -6.98 -0.98 26.06
N TYR A 326 -6.67 -0.42 24.89
CA TYR A 326 -5.64 0.61 24.73
C TYR A 326 -6.20 2.02 24.98
N PRO A 327 -5.36 2.99 25.38
CA PRO A 327 -5.74 4.40 25.37
C PRO A 327 -6.29 4.83 24.00
N ASN A 328 -7.34 5.64 23.99
CA ASN A 328 -7.90 6.21 22.77
C ASN A 328 -6.87 7.07 22.04
N ALA A 329 -5.90 7.66 22.75
CA ALA A 329 -4.72 8.31 22.16
C ALA A 329 -4.10 7.50 21.02
N ILE A 330 -3.98 6.17 21.18
CA ILE A 330 -3.41 5.28 20.16
C ILE A 330 -4.35 5.22 18.95
N MET A 331 -5.63 4.88 19.15
CA MET A 331 -6.61 4.79 18.06
C MET A 331 -6.75 6.10 17.28
N PHE A 332 -6.77 7.26 17.96
CA PHE A 332 -6.83 8.55 17.26
C PHE A 332 -5.55 8.83 16.48
N ALA A 333 -4.38 8.53 17.06
CA ALA A 333 -3.10 8.75 16.41
C ALA A 333 -2.83 7.83 15.21
N THR A 334 -3.52 6.70 15.13
CA THR A 334 -3.35 5.70 14.08
C THR A 334 -4.55 5.66 13.15
N LEU A 335 -5.66 5.04 13.57
CA LEU A 335 -6.84 4.82 12.74
C LEU A 335 -7.53 6.13 12.36
N ALA A 336 -7.75 7.04 13.31
CA ALA A 336 -8.38 8.32 12.98
C ALA A 336 -7.46 9.20 12.12
N TYR A 337 -6.13 9.10 12.30
CA TYR A 337 -5.15 9.70 11.41
C TYR A 337 -5.26 9.16 9.99
N LEU A 338 -5.27 7.83 9.79
CA LEU A 338 -5.39 7.23 8.47
C LEU A 338 -6.71 7.60 7.79
N ILE A 339 -7.82 7.65 8.54
CA ILE A 339 -9.10 8.15 8.01
C ILE A 339 -9.02 9.64 7.66
N GLY A 340 -8.38 10.45 8.51
CA GLY A 340 -8.16 11.87 8.26
C GLY A 340 -7.30 12.12 7.02
N HIS A 341 -6.27 11.30 6.81
CA HIS A 341 -5.42 11.30 5.63
C HIS A 341 -6.27 11.05 4.36
N GLU A 342 -7.09 9.99 4.34
CA GLU A 342 -8.01 9.72 3.23
C GLU A 342 -9.09 10.78 3.02
N LEU A 343 -9.48 11.48 4.08
CA LEU A 343 -10.41 12.61 3.96
C LEU A 343 -9.76 13.79 3.24
N ILE A 344 -8.50 14.08 3.56
CA ILE A 344 -7.75 15.16 2.92
C ILE A 344 -7.47 14.88 1.45
N HIS A 345 -7.39 13.62 1.05
CA HIS A 345 -7.35 13.29 -0.38
C HIS A 345 -8.54 13.88 -1.15
N GLY A 346 -9.71 14.14 -0.57
CA GLY A 346 -10.78 14.88 -1.28
C GLY A 346 -10.41 16.32 -1.68
N PHE A 347 -9.33 16.88 -1.10
CA PHE A 347 -8.94 18.27 -1.21
C PHE A 347 -7.47 18.47 -1.64
N ASP A 348 -6.76 17.39 -1.96
CA ASP A 348 -5.36 17.48 -2.38
C ASP A 348 -5.16 18.15 -3.76
N ASP A 349 -3.92 18.22 -4.23
CA ASP A 349 -3.56 18.89 -5.49
C ASP A 349 -4.21 18.30 -6.74
N ASN A 350 -4.53 17.00 -6.71
CA ASN A 350 -5.17 16.30 -7.82
C ASN A 350 -6.69 16.33 -7.69
N LYS A 351 -7.19 15.96 -6.52
CA LYS A 351 -8.59 15.60 -6.27
C LYS A 351 -9.45 16.79 -5.88
N ARG A 352 -8.89 17.95 -5.49
CA ARG A 352 -9.66 19.20 -5.31
C ARG A 352 -10.47 19.63 -6.55
N LYS A 353 -10.13 19.10 -7.72
CA LYS A 353 -10.80 19.36 -9.00
C LYS A 353 -12.08 18.53 -9.18
N PHE A 354 -12.43 17.71 -8.20
CA PHE A 354 -13.64 16.91 -8.19
C PHE A 354 -14.64 17.49 -7.20
N ASP A 355 -15.91 17.59 -7.62
CA ASP A 355 -16.99 18.11 -6.79
C ASP A 355 -17.48 17.08 -5.76
N GLY A 356 -18.42 17.50 -4.89
CA GLY A 356 -18.95 16.64 -3.83
C GLY A 356 -19.69 15.39 -4.32
N ASN A 357 -20.00 15.30 -5.61
CA ASN A 357 -20.58 14.12 -6.24
C ASN A 357 -19.50 13.24 -6.91
N GLY A 358 -18.22 13.60 -6.86
CA GLY A 358 -17.14 12.85 -7.50
C GLY A 358 -16.99 13.12 -9.00
N ASN A 359 -17.54 14.22 -9.52
CA ASN A 359 -17.36 14.61 -10.92
C ASN A 359 -16.20 15.61 -11.06
N SER A 360 -15.38 15.47 -12.09
CA SER A 360 -14.32 16.40 -12.48
C SER A 360 -14.96 17.74 -12.91
N ASN A 361 -14.95 18.69 -11.99
CA ASN A 361 -15.56 20.00 -12.12
C ASN A 361 -14.78 20.94 -11.20
N ASP A 362 -13.95 21.84 -11.76
CA ASP A 362 -13.15 22.75 -10.94
C ASP A 362 -14.06 23.80 -10.30
N TRP A 363 -14.42 23.56 -9.04
CA TRP A 363 -15.37 24.35 -8.27
C TRP A 363 -14.71 25.45 -7.43
N TRP A 364 -13.38 25.61 -7.52
CA TRP A 364 -12.62 26.62 -6.79
C TRP A 364 -12.49 27.90 -7.60
N ASP A 365 -12.66 29.04 -6.95
CA ASP A 365 -12.36 30.33 -7.57
C ASP A 365 -10.84 30.51 -7.78
N LYS A 366 -10.46 31.35 -8.74
CA LYS A 366 -9.06 31.59 -9.11
C LYS A 366 -8.18 32.05 -7.93
N ARG A 367 -8.72 32.84 -6.99
CA ARG A 367 -7.96 33.32 -5.82
C ARG A 367 -7.66 32.16 -4.89
N SER A 368 -8.64 31.31 -4.61
CA SER A 368 -8.47 30.12 -3.78
C SER A 368 -7.48 29.12 -4.41
N SER A 369 -7.60 28.85 -5.71
CA SER A 369 -6.64 27.98 -6.41
C SER A 369 -5.22 28.53 -6.39
N ASN A 370 -5.02 29.83 -6.59
CA ASN A 370 -3.69 30.44 -6.51
C ASN A 370 -3.09 30.38 -5.10
N ASN A 371 -3.91 30.61 -4.06
CA ASN A 371 -3.47 30.49 -2.67
C ASN A 371 -3.08 29.05 -2.32
N PHE A 372 -3.85 28.06 -2.79
CA PHE A 372 -3.52 26.65 -2.63
C PHE A 372 -2.16 26.33 -3.25
N LEU A 373 -1.95 26.69 -4.52
CA LEU A 373 -0.70 26.43 -5.23
C LEU A 373 0.50 27.08 -4.53
N LYS A 374 0.35 28.33 -4.08
CA LYS A 374 1.40 29.05 -3.33
C LYS A 374 1.73 28.36 -2.00
N ARG A 375 0.74 27.86 -1.26
CA ARG A 375 0.98 27.13 0.00
C ARG A 375 1.63 25.77 -0.26
N ARG A 376 1.24 25.09 -1.34
CA ARG A 376 1.83 23.82 -1.79
C ARG A 376 3.35 23.94 -2.02
N GLU A 377 3.82 25.06 -2.56
CA GLU A 377 5.27 25.29 -2.76
C GLU A 377 6.10 25.16 -1.48
N CYS A 378 5.51 25.44 -0.31
CA CYS A 378 6.18 25.19 0.97
C CYS A 378 6.52 23.70 1.14
N PHE A 379 5.57 22.81 0.83
CA PHE A 379 5.76 21.36 0.92
C PHE A 379 6.80 20.89 -0.10
N THR A 380 6.73 21.37 -1.35
CA THR A 380 7.74 21.07 -2.38
C THR A 380 9.16 21.35 -1.87
N LYS A 381 9.40 22.54 -1.32
CA LYS A 381 10.71 22.93 -0.77
C LYS A 381 11.07 22.17 0.50
N GLN A 382 10.11 21.96 1.40
CA GLN A 382 10.33 21.27 2.66
C GLN A 382 10.75 19.83 2.44
N TYR A 383 10.05 19.10 1.57
CA TYR A 383 10.32 17.68 1.34
C TYR A 383 11.50 17.47 0.38
N GLY A 384 11.68 18.35 -0.60
CA GLY A 384 12.84 18.36 -1.48
C GLY A 384 14.18 18.63 -0.77
N ARG A 385 14.18 19.12 0.48
CA ARG A 385 15.41 19.31 1.29
C ARG A 385 15.83 18.08 2.10
N TYR A 386 15.00 17.05 2.19
CA TYR A 386 15.32 15.87 2.97
C TYR A 386 16.33 14.95 2.27
N VAL A 387 17.15 14.26 3.08
CA VAL A 387 18.16 13.30 2.61
C VAL A 387 17.83 11.92 3.17
N TYR A 388 17.56 10.96 2.27
CA TYR A 388 17.33 9.57 2.60
C TYR A 388 18.49 8.71 2.13
N ASP A 389 19.19 8.04 3.04
CA ASP A 389 20.30 7.13 2.70
C ASP A 389 21.38 7.78 1.79
N GLY A 390 21.67 9.06 2.04
CA GLY A 390 22.62 9.85 1.22
C GLY A 390 22.03 10.44 -0.07
N ILE A 391 20.77 10.13 -0.40
CA ILE A 391 20.07 10.62 -1.59
C ILE A 391 19.20 11.82 -1.21
N GLN A 392 19.44 12.96 -1.86
CA GLN A 392 18.57 14.13 -1.77
C GLN A 392 17.24 13.83 -2.45
N LEU A 393 16.13 14.01 -1.73
CA LEU A 393 14.80 13.87 -2.33
C LEU A 393 14.56 14.99 -3.35
N LYS A 394 13.89 14.67 -4.46
CA LYS A 394 13.62 15.65 -5.53
C LYS A 394 12.44 16.54 -5.15
N GLU A 395 12.52 17.82 -5.51
CA GLU A 395 11.35 18.68 -5.49
C GLU A 395 10.30 18.15 -6.48
N SER A 396 9.05 18.06 -6.04
CA SER A 396 7.93 17.60 -6.85
C SER A 396 6.75 18.56 -6.72
N THR A 397 6.03 18.78 -7.82
CA THR A 397 4.75 19.49 -7.80
C THR A 397 3.60 18.61 -7.32
N SER A 398 3.76 17.28 -7.37
CA SER A 398 2.81 16.34 -6.78
C SER A 398 3.07 16.25 -5.28
N GLN A 399 2.11 16.72 -4.49
CA GLN A 399 2.25 16.83 -3.03
C GLN A 399 1.06 16.22 -2.28
N SER A 400 0.23 15.43 -2.96
CA SER A 400 -1.00 14.83 -2.43
C SER A 400 -0.79 14.15 -1.08
N GLU A 401 0.13 13.19 -1.02
CA GLU A 401 0.45 12.42 0.18
C GLU A 401 0.99 13.28 1.33
N ASN A 402 1.84 14.26 1.03
CA ASN A 402 2.41 15.16 2.03
C ASN A 402 1.34 16.08 2.62
N ILE A 403 0.44 16.59 1.79
CA ILE A 403 -0.70 17.40 2.23
C ILE A 403 -1.62 16.55 3.12
N ALA A 404 -1.92 15.33 2.69
CA ALA A 404 -2.76 14.38 3.40
C ALA A 404 -2.19 13.96 4.76
N ASP A 405 -0.88 13.67 4.84
CA ASP A 405 -0.20 13.39 6.11
C ASP A 405 -0.27 14.58 7.08
N ASN A 406 0.05 15.79 6.60
CA ASN A 406 0.10 16.98 7.45
C ASN A 406 -1.29 17.36 7.98
N ALA A 407 -2.28 17.41 7.12
CA ALA A 407 -3.63 17.80 7.50
C ALA A 407 -4.38 16.66 8.21
N GLY A 408 -4.16 15.40 7.82
CA GLY A 408 -4.70 14.23 8.52
C GLY A 408 -4.22 14.15 9.97
N MET A 409 -2.93 14.41 10.22
CA MET A 409 -2.34 14.52 11.56
C MET A 409 -3.03 15.62 12.38
N ARG A 410 -3.18 16.83 11.82
CA ARG A 410 -3.88 17.94 12.47
C ARG A 410 -5.34 17.62 12.80
N LEU A 411 -6.07 17.02 11.87
CA LEU A 411 -7.47 16.61 12.05
C LEU A 411 -7.60 15.58 13.18
N ALA A 412 -6.77 14.54 13.16
CA ALA A 412 -6.81 13.46 14.15
C ALA A 412 -6.47 13.97 15.56
N TYR A 413 -5.45 14.81 15.70
CA TYR A 413 -5.11 15.39 17.00
C TYR A 413 -6.18 16.37 17.48
N THR A 414 -6.77 17.17 16.58
CA THR A 414 -7.89 18.07 16.93
C THR A 414 -9.09 17.27 17.43
N ALA A 415 -9.43 16.17 16.77
CA ALA A 415 -10.49 15.26 17.19
C ALA A 415 -10.17 14.63 18.55
N TYR A 416 -8.94 14.15 18.74
CA TYR A 416 -8.47 13.61 20.01
C TYR A 416 -8.55 14.64 21.14
N ARG A 417 -8.13 15.89 20.91
CA ARG A 417 -8.19 16.96 21.91
C ARG A 417 -9.62 17.29 22.32
N LYS A 418 -10.53 17.42 21.36
CA LYS A 418 -11.96 17.62 21.65
C LYS A 418 -12.54 16.47 22.48
N TRP A 419 -12.22 15.24 22.11
CA TRP A 419 -12.63 14.06 22.88
C TRP A 419 -12.01 14.06 24.28
N TYR A 420 -10.71 14.29 24.40
CA TYR A 420 -9.96 14.28 25.66
C TYR A 420 -10.49 15.33 26.65
N GLU A 421 -10.78 16.53 26.16
CA GLU A 421 -11.31 17.64 26.96
C GLU A 421 -12.76 17.41 27.41
N SER A 422 -13.51 16.53 26.74
CA SER A 422 -14.87 16.15 27.15
C SER A 422 -14.92 14.98 28.15
N GLN A 423 -13.79 14.35 28.47
CA GLN A 423 -13.75 13.17 29.34
C GLN A 423 -13.71 13.51 30.84
N THR A 424 -14.19 12.58 31.67
CA THR A 424 -14.04 12.71 33.13
C THR A 424 -12.63 12.32 33.59
N LYS A 425 -12.24 12.75 34.79
CA LYS A 425 -10.96 12.33 35.41
C LYS A 425 -10.81 10.81 35.49
N LYS A 426 -11.92 10.08 35.70
CA LYS A 426 -11.94 8.61 35.78
C LYS A 426 -11.64 7.98 34.43
N ASP A 427 -12.16 8.55 33.35
CA ASP A 427 -11.91 8.05 31.99
C ASP A 427 -10.47 8.35 31.57
N LEU A 428 -9.98 9.55 31.87
CA LEU A 428 -8.60 9.96 31.60
C LEU A 428 -7.56 9.14 32.37
N ALA A 429 -7.91 8.51 33.49
CA ALA A 429 -7.02 7.57 34.19
C ALA A 429 -6.69 6.33 33.36
N LYS A 430 -7.50 6.01 32.33
CA LYS A 430 -7.26 4.89 31.39
C LYS A 430 -6.48 5.32 30.14
N GLU A 431 -6.29 6.63 29.94
CA GLU A 431 -5.63 7.22 28.76
C GLU A 431 -4.08 7.19 28.83
N THR A 432 -3.52 6.51 29.82
CA THR A 432 -2.10 6.21 29.91
C THR A 432 -1.89 4.70 29.82
N LEU A 433 -0.67 4.28 29.49
CA LEU A 433 -0.28 2.87 29.57
C LEU A 433 0.49 2.59 30.88
N PRO A 434 0.40 1.37 31.44
CA PRO A 434 1.16 1.00 32.64
C PRO A 434 2.65 1.18 32.43
N ASN A 435 3.34 1.80 33.40
CA ASN A 435 4.80 2.02 33.42
C ASN A 435 5.39 2.86 32.27
N LEU A 436 4.57 3.39 31.35
CA LEU A 436 5.02 4.25 30.28
C LEU A 436 5.16 5.70 30.77
N ARG A 437 6.36 6.27 30.67
CA ARG A 437 6.68 7.61 31.20
C ARG A 437 6.31 8.76 30.25
N TYR A 438 5.10 8.72 29.69
CA TYR A 438 4.59 9.75 28.78
C TYR A 438 3.13 10.09 29.09
N THR A 439 2.76 11.35 28.89
CA THR A 439 1.36 11.78 29.01
C THR A 439 0.53 11.18 27.87
N ALA A 440 -0.80 11.16 28.02
CA ALA A 440 -1.70 10.70 26.97
C ALA A 440 -1.52 11.46 25.63
N LYS A 441 -1.23 12.77 25.71
CA LYS A 441 -0.98 13.61 24.52
C LYS A 441 0.38 13.35 23.88
N GLN A 442 1.41 13.04 24.67
CA GLN A 442 2.69 12.57 24.12
C GLN A 442 2.55 11.16 23.52
N LEU A 443 1.79 10.28 24.17
CA LEU A 443 1.46 8.94 23.66
C LEU A 443 0.76 9.01 22.31
N PHE A 444 -0.11 10.00 22.08
CA PHE A 444 -0.67 10.26 20.75
C PHE A 444 0.46 10.39 19.71
N PHE A 445 1.41 11.32 19.91
CA PHE A 445 2.45 11.57 18.92
C PHE A 445 3.42 10.41 18.76
N ILE A 446 3.75 9.71 19.85
CA ILE A 446 4.56 8.48 19.81
C ILE A 446 3.84 7.42 18.97
N SER A 447 2.55 7.21 19.19
CA SER A 447 1.77 6.19 18.47
C SER A 447 1.61 6.54 16.98
N PHE A 448 1.41 7.82 16.66
CA PHE A 448 1.41 8.33 15.28
C PHE A 448 2.76 8.06 14.62
N ALA A 449 3.87 8.29 15.33
CA ALA A 449 5.18 8.03 14.74
C ALA A 449 5.42 6.54 14.54
N GLN A 450 4.95 5.69 15.46
CA GLN A 450 5.25 4.27 15.41
C GLN A 450 4.53 3.47 14.32
N ILE A 451 3.41 3.95 13.77
CA ILE A 451 2.83 3.33 12.57
C ILE A 451 3.70 3.50 11.32
N TRP A 452 4.66 4.42 11.36
CA TRP A 452 5.60 4.69 10.29
C TRP A 452 7.02 4.20 10.60
N CYS A 453 7.24 3.50 11.72
CA CYS A 453 8.49 2.77 11.92
C CYS A 453 8.57 1.64 10.90
N ASN A 454 9.60 1.70 10.06
CA ASN A 454 9.86 0.67 9.06
C ASN A 454 11.36 0.43 8.90
N ASP A 455 11.71 -0.72 8.34
CA ASP A 455 13.03 -0.94 7.76
C ASP A 455 12.86 -1.41 6.31
N VAL A 456 13.78 -0.98 5.45
CA VAL A 456 13.72 -1.23 4.01
C VAL A 456 15.08 -1.74 3.57
N HIS A 457 15.07 -2.83 2.81
CA HIS A 457 16.30 -3.49 2.40
C HIS A 457 17.20 -2.50 1.61
N PRO A 458 18.52 -2.40 1.90
CA PRO A 458 19.39 -1.37 1.32
C PRO A 458 19.33 -1.29 -0.22
N LYS A 459 19.23 -2.45 -0.90
CA LYS A 459 19.12 -2.52 -2.37
C LYS A 459 17.85 -1.90 -2.96
N VAL A 460 16.82 -1.64 -2.17
CA VAL A 460 15.55 -1.06 -2.63
C VAL A 460 15.25 0.32 -2.03
N LYS A 461 16.13 0.86 -1.17
CA LYS A 461 15.97 2.22 -0.62
C LYS A 461 16.04 3.30 -1.71
N ALA A 462 17.04 3.19 -2.59
CA ALA A 462 17.18 4.07 -3.74
C ALA A 462 15.98 3.94 -4.71
N LEU A 463 15.43 2.72 -4.83
CA LEU A 463 14.19 2.52 -5.57
C LEU A 463 13.06 3.31 -4.92
N GLN A 464 12.80 3.10 -3.63
CA GLN A 464 11.65 3.67 -2.93
C GLN A 464 11.52 5.17 -3.19
N VAL A 465 12.62 5.92 -3.06
CA VAL A 465 12.62 7.37 -3.28
C VAL A 465 12.44 7.82 -4.73
N SER A 466 12.55 6.90 -5.69
CA SER A 466 12.45 7.18 -7.13
C SER A 466 11.10 6.82 -7.75
N VAL A 467 10.32 5.96 -7.10
CA VAL A 467 9.06 5.39 -7.64
C VAL A 467 7.88 5.55 -6.70
N ASP A 468 8.12 5.56 -5.38
CA ASP A 468 7.03 5.68 -4.41
C ASP A 468 6.57 7.14 -4.37
N GLN A 469 5.27 7.36 -4.59
CA GLN A 469 4.67 8.67 -4.43
C GLN A 469 4.63 9.10 -2.95
N HIS A 470 4.70 8.13 -2.04
CA HIS A 470 4.82 8.37 -0.62
C HIS A 470 6.27 8.62 -0.22
N MET A 471 6.44 9.52 0.75
CA MET A 471 7.74 9.71 1.37
C MET A 471 8.10 8.50 2.23
N PRO A 472 9.41 8.17 2.40
CA PRO A 472 9.84 7.17 3.37
C PRO A 472 9.25 7.43 4.75
N GLY A 473 8.90 6.39 5.52
CA GLY A 473 8.20 6.49 6.80
C GLY A 473 8.80 7.52 7.76
N LYS A 474 10.14 7.61 7.81
CA LYS A 474 10.89 8.66 8.52
C LYS A 474 10.38 10.08 8.25
N PHE A 475 10.11 10.44 7.00
CA PHE A 475 9.66 11.78 6.62
C PHE A 475 8.14 11.97 6.68
N ARG A 476 7.36 10.87 6.66
CA ARG A 476 5.93 10.89 7.05
C ARG A 476 5.75 11.20 8.54
N ILE A 477 6.80 11.03 9.35
CA ILE A 477 6.84 11.46 10.75
C ILE A 477 7.38 12.89 10.86
N ILE A 478 8.60 13.11 10.35
CA ILE A 478 9.31 14.38 10.56
C ILE A 478 8.57 15.55 9.90
N GLY A 479 8.05 15.39 8.68
CA GLY A 479 7.37 16.45 7.95
C GLY A 479 6.15 17.01 8.70
N PRO A 480 5.12 16.17 8.95
CA PRO A 480 3.91 16.58 9.67
C PRO A 480 4.18 17.16 11.05
N LEU A 481 5.03 16.51 11.85
CA LEU A 481 5.29 16.95 13.23
C LEU A 481 6.09 18.26 13.28
N SER A 482 7.05 18.46 12.37
CA SER A 482 7.79 19.72 12.29
C SER A 482 6.86 20.89 11.95
N ASN A 483 5.82 20.62 11.16
CA ASN A 483 4.81 21.61 10.77
C ASN A 483 3.71 21.83 11.82
N PHE A 484 3.71 21.14 12.96
CA PHE A 484 2.60 21.15 13.91
C PHE A 484 3.01 21.72 15.27
N ASP A 485 2.44 22.86 15.65
CA ASP A 485 2.83 23.57 16.87
C ASP A 485 2.49 22.80 18.15
N GLU A 486 1.37 22.06 18.12
CA GLU A 486 0.88 21.22 19.19
C GLU A 486 1.91 20.13 19.54
N PHE A 487 2.57 19.55 18.53
CA PHE A 487 3.67 18.61 18.77
C PHE A 487 4.81 19.29 19.53
N SER A 488 5.29 20.43 19.03
CA SER A 488 6.39 21.16 19.66
C SER A 488 6.05 21.61 21.08
N LYS A 489 4.78 21.95 21.36
CA LYS A 489 4.30 22.30 22.70
C LYS A 489 4.30 21.08 23.64
N GLU A 490 3.78 19.94 23.23
CA GLU A 490 3.68 18.75 24.10
C GLU A 490 5.06 18.11 24.42
N PHE A 491 6.08 18.36 23.59
CA PHE A 491 7.46 17.94 23.83
C PHE A 491 8.40 19.07 24.29
N ASN A 492 7.88 20.29 24.49
CA ASN A 492 8.65 21.48 24.88
C ASN A 492 9.85 21.77 23.96
N CYS A 493 9.67 21.63 22.65
CA CYS A 493 10.75 21.77 21.70
C CYS A 493 11.16 23.23 21.47
N PRO A 494 12.45 23.59 21.67
CA PRO A 494 12.97 24.90 21.28
C PRO A 494 12.96 25.04 19.76
N SER A 495 13.17 26.26 19.25
CA SER A 495 13.31 26.48 17.80
C SER A 495 14.48 25.64 17.26
N GLY A 496 14.22 24.82 16.24
CA GLY A 496 15.16 23.79 15.77
C GLY A 496 14.60 22.95 14.63
N SER A 497 15.14 21.74 14.45
CA SER A 497 14.78 20.84 13.35
C SER A 497 13.31 20.39 13.41
N MET A 498 12.84 19.95 14.58
CA MET A 498 11.44 19.52 14.79
C MET A 498 10.51 20.68 15.21
N ASN A 499 11.04 21.90 15.31
CA ASN A 499 10.26 23.12 15.53
C ASN A 499 10.84 24.28 14.69
N PRO A 500 10.78 24.18 13.36
CA PRO A 500 11.28 25.22 12.47
C PRO A 500 10.42 26.47 12.59
N ARG A 501 11.03 27.64 12.31
CA ARG A 501 10.31 28.93 12.30
C ARG A 501 9.26 28.99 11.19
N GLU A 502 9.60 28.45 10.02
CA GLU A 502 8.69 28.33 8.88
C GLU A 502 8.05 26.94 8.89
N LYS A 503 6.72 26.90 9.01
CA LYS A 503 5.92 25.68 9.03
C LYS A 503 4.96 25.69 7.84
N CYS A 504 4.92 24.58 7.11
CA CYS A 504 4.01 24.44 5.98
C CYS A 504 2.61 24.08 6.49
N VAL A 505 1.62 24.91 6.16
CA VAL A 505 0.22 24.71 6.57
C VAL A 505 -0.69 25.00 5.38
N LEU A 506 -1.57 24.05 5.10
CA LEU A 506 -2.58 24.18 4.05
C LEU A 506 -3.98 24.29 4.66
N TYR A 507 -4.34 23.30 5.49
CA TYR A 507 -5.60 23.19 6.25
C TYR A 507 -5.40 23.36 7.76
#